data_AF-A0A6G2RMS1-F1
#
_entry.id   AF-A0A6G2RMS1-F1
#
_cell.length_a   1.000
_cell.length_b   1.000
_cell.length_c   1.000
_cell.angle_alpha   90.00
_cell.angle_beta   90.00
_cell.angle_gamma   90.00
#
_symmetry.space_group_name_H-M   'P 1'
#
loop_
_entity.id
_entity.type
_entity.pdbx_description
1 polymer ?
#
loop_
_entity_poly.entity_id
_entity_poly.type
_entity_poly.pdbx_seq_one_letter_code
_entity_poly.pdbx_strand_id
1 'polypeptide(L)'
;METNARYTSFVAVGDSFTEGMSDTLPDGSYRGWADLLAARLAGLSRPAADGTPDVLPSPGFRYANLAVRGKLIDQIADEQCGPAASMGADLVTLVGGLNDVLRPRCDVDRVCARLADCADLLARGGGQLVLMRSPGRRGPVLERFRPRMEQLFARIDELATRHGALVVDLYASEALADPRMWAEDRLHLNAEGHRRVAEAVWQALGLPAASDWNAPLPPAAPPRWAARRTADLRFAREHLVPWIGRRLTGRSSGDGRAGAQFSAEQGRAFWISPTDHTDPGPVSSWRRVAPA
;
A
#
# COMPACT_ATOMS: atom_id res chain seq x y z
N MET A 1 23.31 -7.53 -18.36
CA MET A 1 22.31 -8.21 -17.54
C MET A 1 20.96 -7.68 -18.01
N GLU A 2 20.31 -8.42 -18.90
CA GLU A 2 19.03 -8.01 -19.50
C GLU A 2 17.96 -7.94 -18.42
N THR A 3 17.50 -6.74 -18.10
CA THR A 3 16.31 -6.50 -17.28
C THR A 3 15.09 -6.89 -18.11
N ASN A 4 14.84 -8.20 -18.22
CA ASN A 4 13.61 -8.73 -18.75
C ASN A 4 12.48 -8.22 -17.83
N ALA A 5 11.52 -7.47 -18.37
CA ALA A 5 10.51 -6.76 -17.59
C ALA A 5 9.58 -7.78 -16.90
N ARG A 6 9.98 -8.25 -15.71
CA ARG A 6 9.36 -9.36 -14.99
C ARG A 6 7.92 -9.09 -14.53
N TYR A 7 7.51 -7.83 -14.50
CA TYR A 7 6.19 -7.40 -14.06
C TYR A 7 5.58 -6.46 -15.10
N THR A 8 4.57 -6.93 -15.83
CA THR A 8 3.80 -6.13 -16.80
C THR A 8 2.45 -5.68 -16.25
N SER A 9 2.06 -6.21 -15.09
CA SER A 9 0.81 -5.87 -14.44
C SER A 9 0.93 -5.87 -12.91
N PHE A 10 0.30 -4.89 -12.25
CA PHE A 10 0.34 -4.71 -10.80
C PHE A 10 -1.05 -4.41 -10.23
N VAL A 11 -1.49 -5.19 -9.23
CA VAL A 11 -2.70 -4.90 -8.45
C VAL A 11 -2.37 -4.67 -6.99
N ALA A 12 -2.82 -3.53 -6.46
CA ALA A 12 -2.67 -3.15 -5.07
C ALA A 12 -3.99 -3.36 -4.28
N VAL A 13 -3.91 -4.16 -3.21
CA VAL A 13 -5.02 -4.49 -2.30
C VAL A 13 -4.69 -3.99 -0.90
N GLY A 14 -5.67 -3.37 -0.23
CA GLY A 14 -5.54 -3.00 1.17
C GLY A 14 -6.41 -1.84 1.63
N ASP A 15 -5.86 -1.09 2.59
CA ASP A 15 -6.54 -0.02 3.32
C ASP A 15 -5.97 1.38 2.99
N SER A 16 -6.05 2.33 3.93
CA SER A 16 -5.58 3.71 3.73
C SER A 16 -4.08 3.81 3.45
N PHE A 17 -3.29 2.84 3.95
CA PHE A 17 -1.86 2.79 3.67
C PHE A 17 -1.61 2.56 2.19
N THR A 18 -2.30 1.59 1.59
CA THR A 18 -2.21 1.27 0.16
C THR A 18 -2.95 2.28 -0.72
N GLU A 19 -4.05 2.87 -0.24
CA GLU A 19 -4.75 3.97 -0.94
C GLU A 19 -3.86 5.23 -1.07
N GLY A 20 -2.81 5.36 -0.24
CA GLY A 20 -1.89 6.48 -0.30
C GLY A 20 -2.27 7.68 0.56
N MET A 21 -3.11 7.47 1.58
CA MET A 21 -3.56 8.56 2.46
C MET A 21 -2.41 9.44 2.93
N SER A 22 -2.65 10.76 2.90
CA SER A 22 -1.73 11.82 3.31
C SER A 22 -0.55 12.10 2.36
N ASP A 23 -0.53 11.50 1.16
CA ASP A 23 0.26 11.95 0.00
C ASP A 23 -0.66 12.58 -1.06
N THR A 24 -1.26 13.72 -0.70
CA THR A 24 -2.29 14.42 -1.50
C THR A 24 -1.68 15.12 -2.72
N LEU A 25 -2.33 14.93 -3.87
CA LEU A 25 -2.07 15.65 -5.11
C LEU A 25 -2.90 16.96 -5.20
N PRO A 26 -2.55 17.91 -6.09
CA PRO A 26 -3.30 19.16 -6.24
C PRO A 26 -4.79 19.00 -6.57
N ASP A 27 -5.16 17.89 -7.20
CA ASP A 27 -6.55 17.54 -7.53
C ASP A 27 -7.33 16.92 -6.35
N GLY A 28 -6.68 16.75 -5.19
CA GLY A 28 -7.25 16.16 -3.99
C GLY A 28 -7.23 14.63 -3.95
N SER A 29 -6.75 13.96 -5.00
CA SER A 29 -6.49 12.52 -4.99
C SER A 29 -5.24 12.20 -4.17
N TYR A 30 -5.03 10.91 -3.89
CA TYR A 30 -3.82 10.42 -3.26
C TYR A 30 -2.95 9.69 -4.26
N ARG A 31 -1.64 9.91 -4.16
CA ARG A 31 -0.64 9.16 -4.93
C ARG A 31 -0.20 7.92 -4.15
N GLY A 32 0.51 8.11 -3.04
CA GLY A 32 0.94 7.00 -2.19
C GLY A 32 2.03 6.10 -2.79
N TRP A 33 2.47 5.13 -1.99
CA TRP A 33 3.58 4.24 -2.37
C TRP A 33 3.24 3.33 -3.57
N ALA A 34 1.99 2.89 -3.69
CA ALA A 34 1.58 1.97 -4.73
C ALA A 34 1.63 2.63 -6.11
N ASP A 35 1.16 3.88 -6.25
CA ASP A 35 1.24 4.64 -7.50
C ASP A 35 2.69 5.02 -7.84
N LEU A 36 3.49 5.35 -6.82
CA LEU A 36 4.93 5.59 -7.00
C LEU A 36 5.65 4.33 -7.53
N LEU A 37 5.31 3.16 -7.01
CA LEU A 37 5.86 1.89 -7.49
C LEU A 37 5.37 1.59 -8.91
N ALA A 38 4.08 1.76 -9.18
CA ALA A 38 3.48 1.52 -10.49
C ALA A 38 4.14 2.38 -11.58
N ALA A 39 4.34 3.68 -11.33
CA ALA A 39 5.02 4.57 -12.26
C ALA A 39 6.46 4.13 -12.58
N ARG A 40 7.18 3.62 -11.58
CA ARG A 40 8.55 3.11 -11.78
C ARG A 40 8.58 1.80 -12.55
N LEU A 41 7.66 0.88 -12.24
CA LEU A 41 7.54 -0.39 -12.97
C LEU A 41 7.19 -0.16 -14.43
N ALA A 42 6.28 0.78 -14.72
CA ALA A 42 5.94 1.18 -16.08
C ALA A 42 7.16 1.65 -16.89
N GLY A 43 8.04 2.45 -16.29
CA GLY A 43 9.27 2.90 -16.94
C GLY A 43 10.30 1.80 -17.24
N LEU A 44 10.18 0.62 -16.61
CA LEU A 44 11.02 -0.55 -16.92
C LEU A 44 10.47 -1.39 -18.08
N SER A 45 9.16 -1.34 -18.34
CA SER A 45 8.51 -2.09 -19.43
C SER A 45 8.87 -1.47 -20.79
N ARG A 46 10.15 -1.55 -21.15
CA ARG A 46 10.70 -1.15 -22.45
C ARG A 46 10.63 -2.32 -23.42
N PRO A 47 10.26 -2.10 -24.70
CA PRO A 47 10.59 -3.05 -25.75
C PRO A 47 12.12 -3.25 -25.80
N ALA A 48 12.56 -4.44 -26.19
CA ALA A 48 13.98 -4.74 -26.37
C ALA A 48 14.63 -3.68 -27.29
N ALA A 49 15.81 -3.19 -26.89
CA ALA A 49 16.51 -2.12 -27.60
C ALA A 49 17.22 -2.58 -28.89
N ASP A 50 17.05 -3.84 -29.29
CA ASP A 50 17.77 -4.45 -30.42
C ASP A 50 17.15 -4.12 -31.79
N GLY A 51 16.11 -3.27 -31.83
CA GLY A 51 15.48 -2.85 -33.09
C GLY A 51 14.72 -3.96 -33.79
N THR A 52 14.51 -5.11 -33.13
CA THR A 52 13.56 -6.11 -33.65
C THR A 52 12.15 -5.54 -33.45
N PRO A 53 11.37 -5.36 -34.54
CA PRO A 53 9.98 -4.97 -34.39
C PRO A 53 9.27 -6.08 -33.63
N ASP A 54 8.66 -5.70 -32.50
CA ASP A 54 7.83 -6.58 -31.70
C ASP A 54 6.76 -7.19 -32.63
N VAL A 55 6.84 -8.49 -32.89
CA VAL A 55 5.93 -9.20 -33.81
C VAL A 55 4.50 -9.20 -33.25
N LEU A 56 4.33 -8.85 -31.98
CA LEU A 56 3.06 -8.48 -31.37
C LEU A 56 3.23 -7.19 -30.55
N PRO A 57 2.24 -6.28 -30.53
CA PRO A 57 2.24 -5.17 -29.59
C PRO A 57 2.28 -5.72 -28.16
N SER A 58 3.41 -5.55 -27.46
CA SER A 58 3.48 -5.86 -26.03
C SER A 58 2.42 -5.02 -25.32
N PRO A 59 1.46 -5.63 -24.59
CA PRO A 59 0.47 -4.86 -23.86
C PRO A 59 1.23 -4.08 -22.79
N GLY A 60 1.33 -2.76 -22.96
CA GLY A 60 2.06 -1.89 -22.04
C GLY A 60 1.62 -2.09 -20.58
N PHE A 61 2.46 -1.66 -19.64
CA PHE A 61 2.25 -1.88 -18.21
C PHE A 61 0.82 -1.54 -17.74
N ARG A 62 0.22 -2.42 -16.94
CA ARG A 62 -1.15 -2.26 -16.41
C ARG A 62 -1.16 -2.17 -14.89
N TYR A 63 -1.95 -1.27 -14.35
CA TYR A 63 -2.04 -1.05 -12.91
C TYR A 63 -3.49 -0.91 -12.42
N ALA A 64 -3.75 -1.35 -11.19
CA ALA A 64 -4.98 -1.04 -10.48
C ALA A 64 -4.76 -0.97 -8.96
N ASN A 65 -5.23 0.11 -8.33
CA ASN A 65 -5.32 0.24 -6.89
C ASN A 65 -6.77 0.03 -6.42
N LEU A 66 -7.00 -1.06 -5.71
CA LEU A 66 -8.32 -1.42 -5.16
C LEU A 66 -8.47 -1.03 -3.68
N ALA A 67 -7.42 -0.46 -3.09
CA ALA A 67 -7.39 -0.14 -1.68
C ALA A 67 -8.37 0.98 -1.32
N VAL A 68 -8.92 0.91 -0.10
CA VAL A 68 -9.88 1.89 0.41
C VAL A 68 -9.61 2.13 1.90
N ARG A 69 -9.45 3.41 2.28
CA ARG A 69 -9.23 3.83 3.66
C ARG A 69 -10.21 3.24 4.66
N GLY A 70 -9.67 2.93 5.84
CA GLY A 70 -10.46 2.51 6.99
C GLY A 70 -11.09 1.12 6.86
N LYS A 71 -10.83 0.39 5.77
CA LYS A 71 -11.28 -0.99 5.64
C LYS A 71 -10.62 -1.91 6.65
N LEU A 72 -11.42 -2.85 7.13
CA LEU A 72 -11.02 -4.00 7.92
C LEU A 72 -10.73 -5.20 7.04
N ILE A 73 -10.06 -6.21 7.61
CA ILE A 73 -9.67 -7.39 6.85
C ILE A 73 -10.87 -8.12 6.21
N ASP A 74 -12.01 -8.18 6.87
CA ASP A 74 -13.23 -8.78 6.30
C ASP A 74 -13.68 -8.02 5.03
N GLN A 75 -13.68 -6.69 5.07
CA GLN A 75 -14.07 -5.85 3.93
C GLN A 75 -13.05 -5.91 2.79
N ILE A 76 -11.76 -6.06 3.11
CA ILE A 76 -10.72 -6.29 2.10
C ILE A 76 -10.94 -7.64 1.42
N ALA A 77 -11.20 -8.68 2.21
CA ALA A 77 -11.45 -10.03 1.71
C ALA A 77 -12.68 -10.07 0.79
N ASP A 78 -13.80 -9.51 1.25
CA ASP A 78 -15.10 -9.61 0.57
C ASP A 78 -15.16 -8.74 -0.68
N GLU A 79 -14.57 -7.55 -0.66
CA GLU A 79 -14.77 -6.57 -1.72
C GLU A 79 -13.56 -6.40 -2.66
N GLN A 80 -12.34 -6.73 -2.24
CA GLN A 80 -11.12 -6.48 -3.04
C GLN A 80 -10.45 -7.76 -3.54
N CYS A 81 -10.39 -8.82 -2.73
CA CYS A 81 -9.56 -9.98 -3.06
C CYS A 81 -10.11 -10.78 -4.25
N GLY A 82 -11.43 -10.94 -4.35
CA GLY A 82 -12.07 -11.56 -5.53
C GLY A 82 -11.79 -10.79 -6.83
N PRO A 83 -12.10 -9.48 -6.89
CA PRO A 83 -11.74 -8.65 -8.04
C PRO A 83 -10.24 -8.67 -8.38
N ALA A 84 -9.35 -8.50 -7.39
CA ALA A 84 -7.91 -8.57 -7.61
C ALA A 84 -7.44 -9.91 -8.18
N ALA A 85 -7.93 -11.04 -7.65
CA ALA A 85 -7.57 -12.36 -8.16
C ALA A 85 -8.04 -12.56 -9.61
N SER A 86 -9.22 -12.04 -9.96
CA SER A 86 -9.77 -12.13 -11.33
C SER A 86 -8.95 -11.37 -12.38
N MET A 87 -8.12 -10.42 -11.96
CA MET A 87 -7.28 -9.62 -12.86
C MET A 87 -6.04 -10.37 -13.36
N GLY A 88 -5.60 -11.43 -12.68
CA GLY A 88 -4.46 -12.25 -13.12
C GLY A 88 -3.16 -11.45 -13.26
N ALA A 89 -2.85 -10.61 -12.26
CA ALA A 89 -1.69 -9.73 -12.29
C ALA A 89 -0.37 -10.47 -12.03
N ASP A 90 0.72 -10.00 -12.64
CA ASP A 90 2.07 -10.53 -12.40
C ASP A 90 2.61 -10.14 -11.02
N LEU A 91 2.11 -9.04 -10.47
CA LEU A 91 2.43 -8.53 -9.14
C LEU A 91 1.15 -8.20 -8.39
N VAL A 92 1.01 -8.73 -7.17
CA VAL A 92 -0.09 -8.40 -6.27
C VAL A 92 0.48 -8.03 -4.90
N THR A 93 0.07 -6.89 -4.35
CA THR A 93 0.41 -6.54 -2.96
C THR A 93 -0.83 -6.63 -2.09
N LEU A 94 -0.72 -7.27 -0.93
CA LEU A 94 -1.78 -7.35 0.08
C LEU A 94 -1.32 -6.72 1.39
N VAL A 95 -1.99 -5.66 1.81
CA VAL A 95 -1.84 -5.04 3.14
C VAL A 95 -3.19 -5.00 3.83
N GLY A 96 -3.31 -5.61 5.00
CA GLY A 96 -4.56 -5.63 5.75
C GLY A 96 -4.40 -6.17 7.17
N GLY A 97 -5.42 -5.97 8.01
CA GLY A 97 -5.47 -6.48 9.39
C GLY A 97 -4.92 -5.52 10.45
N LEU A 98 -4.06 -4.55 10.10
CA LEU A 98 -3.55 -3.60 11.09
C LEU A 98 -4.68 -2.72 11.67
N ASN A 99 -5.63 -2.29 10.84
CA ASN A 99 -6.81 -1.54 11.30
C ASN A 99 -7.65 -2.31 12.33
N ASP A 100 -7.71 -3.64 12.21
CA ASP A 100 -8.40 -4.53 13.14
C ASP A 100 -7.62 -4.64 14.45
N VAL A 101 -6.32 -4.96 14.37
CA VAL A 101 -5.41 -5.13 15.52
C VAL A 101 -5.39 -3.90 16.45
N LEU A 102 -5.51 -2.70 15.88
CA LEU A 102 -5.57 -1.43 16.61
C LEU A 102 -6.93 -1.16 17.30
N ARG A 103 -7.90 -2.07 17.22
CA ARG A 103 -9.19 -1.95 17.92
C ARG A 103 -9.15 -2.61 19.30
N PRO A 104 -9.83 -2.04 20.32
CA PRO A 104 -9.77 -2.57 21.70
C PRO A 104 -10.17 -4.05 21.84
N ARG A 105 -11.21 -4.50 21.12
CA ARG A 105 -11.78 -5.86 21.18
C ARG A 105 -11.48 -6.67 19.91
N CYS A 106 -10.22 -6.66 19.48
CA CYS A 106 -9.79 -7.41 18.30
C CYS A 106 -9.56 -8.88 18.65
N ASP A 107 -10.18 -9.77 17.89
CA ASP A 107 -9.82 -11.19 17.81
C ASP A 107 -8.72 -11.32 16.74
N VAL A 108 -7.46 -11.39 17.19
CA VAL A 108 -6.30 -11.38 16.29
C VAL A 108 -6.19 -12.69 15.52
N ASP A 109 -6.62 -13.81 16.11
CA ASP A 109 -6.62 -15.11 15.44
C ASP A 109 -7.61 -15.12 14.27
N ARG A 110 -8.80 -14.56 14.46
CA ARG A 110 -9.78 -14.38 13.37
C ARG A 110 -9.22 -13.46 12.28
N VAL A 111 -8.54 -12.38 12.63
CA VAL A 111 -7.90 -11.48 11.64
C VAL A 111 -6.81 -12.23 10.87
N CYS A 112 -5.99 -13.02 11.54
CA CYS A 112 -4.94 -13.84 10.94
C CYS A 112 -5.51 -14.92 10.01
N ALA A 113 -6.63 -15.54 10.38
CA ALA A 113 -7.35 -16.49 9.53
C ALA A 113 -7.90 -15.80 8.27
N ARG A 114 -8.53 -14.63 8.43
CA ARG A 114 -9.06 -13.89 7.28
C ARG A 114 -7.96 -13.38 6.34
N LEU A 115 -6.83 -12.92 6.90
CA LEU A 115 -5.65 -12.56 6.10
C LEU A 115 -5.12 -13.77 5.31
N ALA A 116 -5.12 -14.96 5.93
CA ALA A 116 -4.74 -16.18 5.25
C ALA A 116 -5.67 -16.51 4.09
N ASP A 117 -6.98 -16.38 4.24
CA ASP A 117 -7.94 -16.57 3.14
C ASP A 117 -7.64 -15.63 1.96
N CYS A 118 -7.36 -14.36 2.25
CA CYS A 118 -6.98 -13.37 1.23
C CYS A 118 -5.71 -13.79 0.49
N ALA A 119 -4.65 -14.14 1.23
CA ALA A 119 -3.38 -14.57 0.65
C ALA A 119 -3.53 -15.87 -0.16
N ASP A 120 -4.27 -16.85 0.36
CA ASP A 120 -4.58 -18.13 -0.30
C ASP A 120 -5.33 -17.91 -1.62
N LEU A 121 -6.23 -16.92 -1.68
CA LEU A 121 -6.96 -16.57 -2.91
C LEU A 121 -6.05 -15.86 -3.92
N LEU A 122 -5.34 -14.82 -3.50
CA LEU A 122 -4.50 -14.01 -4.39
C LEU A 122 -3.32 -14.82 -4.96
N ALA A 123 -2.71 -15.70 -4.16
CA ALA A 123 -1.60 -16.54 -4.59
C ALA A 123 -1.98 -17.53 -5.72
N ARG A 124 -3.27 -17.88 -5.89
CA ARG A 124 -3.74 -18.76 -6.97
C ARG A 124 -3.58 -18.14 -8.36
N GLY A 125 -3.45 -16.81 -8.45
CA GLY A 125 -3.28 -16.10 -9.71
C GLY A 125 -1.93 -16.33 -10.40
N GLY A 126 -0.95 -16.96 -9.72
CA GLY A 126 0.35 -17.31 -10.29
C GLY A 126 1.37 -16.15 -10.37
N GLY A 127 0.96 -14.91 -10.10
CA GLY A 127 1.86 -13.76 -9.97
C GLY A 127 2.61 -13.73 -8.64
N GLN A 128 3.58 -12.82 -8.53
CA GLN A 128 4.31 -12.57 -7.29
C GLN A 128 3.40 -11.88 -6.26
N LEU A 129 3.13 -12.56 -5.15
CA LEU A 129 2.48 -11.95 -3.99
C LEU A 129 3.52 -11.21 -3.14
N VAL A 130 3.18 -10.00 -2.69
CA VAL A 130 3.96 -9.21 -1.74
C VAL A 130 3.10 -8.91 -0.51
N LEU A 131 3.60 -9.28 0.65
CA LEU A 131 3.03 -8.97 1.97
C LEU A 131 3.92 -7.95 2.68
N MET A 132 3.38 -7.26 3.67
CA MET A 132 4.14 -6.24 4.40
C MET A 132 3.92 -6.33 5.90
N ARG A 133 5.01 -6.26 6.65
CA ARG A 133 4.95 -5.90 8.07
C ARG A 133 4.87 -4.39 8.12
N SER A 134 3.66 -3.86 8.23
CA SER A 134 3.39 -2.41 8.12
C SER A 134 4.20 -1.59 9.14
N PRO A 135 4.65 -0.37 8.77
CA PRO A 135 5.45 0.46 9.65
C PRO A 135 4.65 0.91 10.87
N GLY A 136 5.35 1.19 11.97
CA GLY A 136 4.75 1.66 13.22
C GLY A 136 5.38 2.97 13.68
N ARG A 137 4.57 4.01 13.88
CA ARG A 137 5.05 5.29 14.41
C ARG A 137 5.53 5.12 15.85
N ARG A 138 6.78 5.50 16.14
CA ARG A 138 7.34 5.44 17.50
C ARG A 138 6.46 6.22 18.49
N GLY A 139 6.06 5.55 19.56
CA GLY A 139 5.25 6.14 20.62
C GLY A 139 4.43 5.12 21.42
N PRO A 140 3.68 5.57 22.45
CA PRO A 140 2.98 4.69 23.38
C PRO A 140 1.87 3.86 22.72
N VAL A 141 1.28 4.35 21.62
CA VAL A 141 0.27 3.60 20.86
C VAL A 141 0.88 2.34 20.24
N LEU A 142 2.07 2.46 19.66
CA LEU A 142 2.79 1.32 19.08
C LEU A 142 3.07 0.26 20.15
N GLU A 143 3.66 0.66 21.28
CA GLU A 143 3.98 -0.27 22.38
C GLU A 143 2.75 -0.98 22.92
N ARG A 144 1.62 -0.27 23.03
CA ARG A 144 0.36 -0.85 23.50
C ARG A 144 -0.15 -1.97 22.60
N PHE A 145 0.03 -1.85 21.28
CA PHE A 145 -0.50 -2.81 20.31
C PHE A 145 0.56 -3.78 19.77
N ARG A 146 1.83 -3.59 20.13
CA ARG A 146 2.97 -4.40 19.70
C ARG A 146 2.72 -5.91 19.76
N PRO A 147 2.24 -6.51 20.87
CA PRO A 147 2.04 -7.97 20.92
C PRO A 147 1.06 -8.48 19.85
N ARG A 148 -0.01 -7.72 19.56
CA ARG A 148 -1.00 -8.09 18.54
C ARG A 148 -0.48 -7.88 17.12
N MET A 149 0.34 -6.84 16.91
CA MET A 149 1.02 -6.61 15.64
C MET A 149 2.04 -7.71 15.35
N GLU A 150 2.83 -8.11 16.34
CA GLU A 150 3.82 -9.19 16.22
C GLU A 150 3.14 -10.53 15.92
N GLN A 151 1.97 -10.82 16.52
CA GLN A 151 1.16 -11.98 16.15
C GLN A 151 0.70 -11.95 14.68
N LEU A 152 0.20 -10.80 14.21
CA LEU A 152 -0.17 -10.61 12.80
C LEU A 152 1.04 -10.78 11.86
N PHE A 153 2.20 -10.24 12.24
CA PHE A 153 3.41 -10.30 11.41
C PHE A 153 4.03 -11.70 11.37
N ALA A 154 3.99 -12.45 12.48
CA ALA A 154 4.34 -13.86 12.47
C ALA A 154 3.45 -14.64 11.49
N ARG A 155 2.14 -14.35 11.45
CA ARG A 155 1.25 -14.95 10.45
C ARG A 155 1.60 -14.57 9.02
N ILE A 156 2.02 -13.33 8.77
CA ILE A 156 2.49 -12.89 7.45
C ILE A 156 3.70 -13.72 7.01
N ASP A 157 4.62 -14.02 7.91
CA ASP A 157 5.82 -14.81 7.61
C ASP A 157 5.52 -16.27 7.28
N GLU A 158 4.57 -16.86 8.01
CA GLU A 158 4.03 -18.19 7.70
C GLU A 158 3.40 -18.22 6.30
N LEU A 159 2.57 -17.23 5.97
CA LEU A 159 1.92 -17.13 4.66
C LEU A 159 2.95 -16.91 3.54
N ALA A 160 3.97 -16.09 3.79
CA ALA A 160 5.03 -15.88 2.82
C ALA A 160 5.80 -17.17 2.52
N THR A 161 6.14 -17.94 3.56
CA THR A 161 6.77 -19.26 3.41
C THR A 161 5.88 -20.21 2.62
N ARG A 162 4.57 -20.24 2.94
CA ARG A 162 3.59 -21.12 2.28
C ARG A 162 3.39 -20.82 0.80
N HIS A 163 3.44 -19.55 0.41
CA HIS A 163 3.09 -19.10 -0.95
C HIS A 163 4.28 -18.64 -1.79
N GLY A 164 5.50 -18.63 -1.25
CA GLY A 164 6.64 -17.99 -1.90
C GLY A 164 6.45 -16.47 -2.05
N ALA A 165 5.68 -15.85 -1.15
CA ALA A 165 5.46 -14.41 -1.18
C ALA A 165 6.69 -13.67 -0.67
N LEU A 166 6.91 -12.46 -1.17
CA LEU A 166 7.92 -11.56 -0.62
C LEU A 166 7.33 -10.82 0.59
N VAL A 167 8.13 -10.68 1.66
CA VAL A 167 7.77 -9.85 2.82
C VAL A 167 8.63 -8.60 2.82
N VAL A 168 7.99 -7.44 2.80
CA VAL A 168 8.67 -6.15 3.01
C VAL A 168 8.54 -5.80 4.49
N ASP A 169 9.65 -5.84 5.21
CA ASP A 169 9.70 -5.49 6.64
C ASP A 169 9.88 -3.98 6.83
N LEU A 170 8.75 -3.26 6.83
CA LEU A 170 8.70 -1.84 7.12
C LEU A 170 8.64 -1.56 8.64
N TYR A 171 8.28 -2.58 9.42
CA TYR A 171 8.10 -2.51 10.87
C TYR A 171 9.43 -2.37 11.60
N ALA A 172 10.46 -3.09 11.16
CA ALA A 172 11.81 -3.01 11.71
C ALA A 172 12.56 -1.71 11.36
N SER A 173 12.01 -0.88 10.46
CA SER A 173 12.66 0.35 10.00
C SER A 173 12.66 1.46 11.05
N GLU A 174 13.84 1.83 11.54
CA GLU A 174 13.99 2.99 12.42
C GLU A 174 13.61 4.30 11.73
N ALA A 175 13.90 4.42 10.43
CA ALA A 175 13.56 5.59 9.65
C ALA A 175 12.05 5.77 9.55
N LEU A 176 11.30 4.72 9.19
CA LEU A 176 9.83 4.76 9.10
C LEU A 176 9.16 4.87 10.48
N ALA A 177 9.83 4.46 11.56
CA ALA A 177 9.34 4.69 12.91
C ALA A 177 9.44 6.17 13.37
N ASP A 178 10.27 6.99 12.73
CA ASP A 178 10.46 8.39 13.09
C ASP A 178 9.17 9.19 12.83
N PRO A 179 8.65 9.96 13.82
CA PRO A 179 7.44 10.78 13.65
C PRO A 179 7.46 11.73 12.46
N ARG A 180 8.62 12.13 11.93
CA ARG A 180 8.78 12.97 10.74
C ARG A 180 8.38 12.27 9.43
N MET A 181 8.21 10.95 9.43
CA MET A 181 7.68 10.20 8.28
C MET A 181 6.14 10.14 8.27
N TRP A 182 5.49 10.67 9.30
CA TRP A 182 4.04 10.56 9.48
C TRP A 182 3.39 11.93 9.29
N ALA A 183 2.16 11.89 8.78
CA ALA A 183 1.34 13.08 8.59
C ALA A 183 0.83 13.64 9.93
N GLU A 184 0.13 14.78 9.87
CA GLU A 184 -0.39 15.48 11.05
C GLU A 184 -1.40 14.63 11.85
N ASP A 185 -2.05 13.67 11.19
CA ASP A 185 -2.95 12.69 11.81
C ASP A 185 -2.22 11.60 12.62
N ARG A 186 -0.88 11.57 12.58
CA ARG A 186 -0.01 10.64 13.32
C ARG A 186 -0.31 9.16 13.07
N LEU A 187 -1.04 8.85 12.01
CA LEU A 187 -1.54 7.52 11.68
C LEU A 187 -1.13 7.10 10.27
N HIS A 188 -1.02 8.03 9.32
CA HIS A 188 -0.59 7.73 7.96
C HIS A 188 0.80 8.30 7.68
N LEU A 189 1.52 7.66 6.75
CA LEU A 189 2.79 8.19 6.25
C LEU A 189 2.52 9.47 5.45
N ASN A 190 3.48 10.39 5.49
CA ASN A 190 3.51 11.52 4.57
C ASN A 190 4.18 11.12 3.23
N ALA A 191 4.29 12.07 2.31
CA ALA A 191 4.88 11.86 0.98
C ALA A 191 6.27 11.19 1.01
N GLU A 192 7.15 11.59 1.96
CA GLU A 192 8.49 10.99 2.08
C GLU A 192 8.43 9.55 2.59
N GLY A 193 7.56 9.27 3.58
CA GLY A 193 7.31 7.90 4.03
C GLY A 193 6.84 7.00 2.89
N HIS A 194 5.88 7.47 2.07
CA HIS A 194 5.41 6.74 0.89
C HIS A 194 6.52 6.51 -0.15
N ARG A 195 7.41 7.47 -0.38
CA ARG A 195 8.59 7.28 -1.27
C ARG A 195 9.51 6.18 -0.77
N ARG A 196 9.80 6.13 0.54
CA ARG A 196 10.65 5.09 1.14
C ARG A 196 10.00 3.72 1.08
N VAL A 197 8.68 3.63 1.31
CA VAL A 197 7.95 2.37 1.13
C VAL A 197 8.03 1.89 -0.32
N ALA A 198 7.81 2.77 -1.31
CA ALA A 198 7.90 2.40 -2.71
C ALA A 198 9.31 1.89 -3.07
N GLU A 199 10.37 2.50 -2.53
CA GLU A 199 11.75 2.03 -2.68
C GLU A 199 12.00 0.70 -1.97
N ALA A 200 11.44 0.49 -0.78
CA ALA A 200 11.56 -0.77 -0.04
C ALA A 200 10.94 -1.94 -0.82
N VAL A 201 9.75 -1.74 -1.38
CA VAL A 201 9.07 -2.75 -2.22
C VAL A 201 9.85 -2.99 -3.50
N TRP A 202 10.31 -1.93 -4.16
CA TRP A 202 11.16 -2.02 -5.36
C TRP A 202 12.41 -2.87 -5.13
N GLN A 203 13.14 -2.64 -4.05
CA GLN A 203 14.32 -3.42 -3.70
C GLN A 203 13.98 -4.87 -3.31
N ALA A 204 12.86 -5.08 -2.60
CA ALA A 204 12.40 -6.43 -2.25
C ALA A 204 12.04 -7.26 -3.50
N LEU A 205 11.60 -6.61 -4.58
CA LEU A 205 11.38 -7.24 -5.89
C LEU A 205 12.70 -7.58 -6.63
N GLY A 206 13.86 -7.28 -6.03
CA GLY A 206 15.19 -7.54 -6.60
C GLY A 206 15.65 -6.49 -7.62
N LEU A 207 14.96 -5.35 -7.71
CA LEU A 207 15.30 -4.29 -8.65
C LEU A 207 16.41 -3.38 -8.09
N PRO A 208 17.27 -2.79 -8.95
CA PRO A 208 18.41 -1.99 -8.49
C PRO A 208 17.98 -0.80 -7.62
N ALA A 209 18.60 -0.66 -6.46
CA ALA A 209 18.32 0.43 -5.53
C ALA A 209 18.59 1.80 -6.16
N ALA A 210 17.62 2.71 -6.03
CA ALA A 210 17.79 4.12 -6.37
C ALA A 210 18.25 4.94 -5.16
N SER A 211 17.92 4.48 -3.94
CA SER A 211 18.31 5.12 -2.68
C SER A 211 18.27 4.12 -1.53
N ASP A 212 18.97 4.38 -0.42
CA ASP A 212 18.73 3.65 0.82
C ASP A 212 17.44 4.13 1.50
N TRP A 213 16.37 3.33 1.39
CA TRP A 213 15.06 3.66 1.95
C TRP A 213 15.04 3.65 3.48
N ASN A 214 15.95 2.90 4.12
CA ASN A 214 16.05 2.76 5.56
C ASN A 214 17.12 3.69 6.16
N ALA A 215 17.74 4.55 5.35
CA ALA A 215 18.75 5.49 5.80
C ALA A 215 18.22 6.35 6.96
N PRO A 216 18.97 6.50 8.07
CA PRO A 216 18.54 7.31 9.19
C PRO A 216 18.37 8.76 8.77
N LEU A 217 17.35 9.41 9.31
CA LEU A 217 17.14 10.83 9.10
C LEU A 217 18.22 11.63 9.84
N PRO A 218 18.70 12.75 9.27
CA PRO A 218 19.62 13.63 9.97
C PRO A 218 19.08 14.01 11.35
N PRO A 219 19.94 14.10 12.38
CA PRO A 219 19.55 14.57 13.70
C PRO A 219 18.85 15.93 13.61
N ALA A 220 17.70 16.06 14.28
CA ALA A 220 16.96 17.31 14.37
C ALA A 220 16.77 17.69 15.84
N ALA A 221 16.84 18.99 16.13
CA ALA A 221 16.58 19.48 17.48
C ALA A 221 15.14 19.14 17.88
N PRO A 222 14.90 18.65 19.11
CA PRO A 222 13.56 18.37 19.58
C PRO A 222 12.69 19.64 19.54
N PRO A 223 11.43 19.58 19.07
CA PRO A 223 10.55 20.74 19.10
C PRO A 223 10.36 21.22 20.54
N ARG A 224 10.28 22.54 20.71
CA ARG A 224 10.05 23.18 22.02
C ARG A 224 8.75 22.65 22.64
N TRP A 225 8.74 22.51 23.97
CA TRP A 225 7.59 22.02 24.73
C TRP A 225 6.25 22.67 24.35
N ALA A 226 6.22 24.01 24.26
CA ALA A 226 5.02 24.75 23.92
C ALA A 226 4.49 24.38 22.52
N ALA A 227 5.39 24.30 21.52
CA ALA A 227 5.02 23.88 20.17
C ALA A 227 4.47 22.45 20.13
N ARG A 228 5.00 21.54 20.96
CA ARG A 228 4.46 20.17 21.10
C ARG A 228 3.03 20.18 21.63
N ARG A 229 2.74 20.98 22.67
CA ARG A 229 1.39 21.06 23.26
C ARG A 229 0.37 21.64 22.29
N THR A 230 0.74 22.68 21.55
CA THR A 230 -0.12 23.23 20.49
C THR A 230 -0.41 22.20 19.40
N ALA A 231 0.61 21.44 18.98
CA ALA A 231 0.45 20.36 17.99
C ALA A 231 -0.41 19.20 18.52
N ASP A 232 -0.29 18.84 19.80
CA ASP A 232 -1.13 17.81 20.44
C ASP A 232 -2.60 18.24 20.50
N LEU A 233 -2.88 19.50 20.87
CA LEU A 233 -4.24 20.03 20.89
C LEU A 233 -4.86 20.08 19.50
N ARG A 234 -4.10 20.54 18.49
CA ARG A 234 -4.54 20.55 17.09
C ARG A 234 -4.87 19.15 16.60
N PHE A 235 -3.95 18.20 16.79
CA PHE A 235 -4.16 16.79 16.47
C PHE A 235 -5.42 16.22 17.13
N ALA A 236 -5.59 16.50 18.43
CA ALA A 236 -6.75 16.01 19.18
C ALA A 236 -8.06 16.52 18.57
N ARG A 237 -8.13 17.81 18.26
CA ARG A 237 -9.30 18.48 17.70
C ARG A 237 -9.59 18.04 16.26
N GLU A 238 -8.59 17.99 15.41
CA GLU A 238 -8.76 17.84 13.95
C GLU A 238 -8.82 16.38 13.50
N HIS A 239 -8.18 15.47 14.23
CA HIS A 239 -8.06 14.07 13.81
C HIS A 239 -8.64 13.10 14.83
N LEU A 240 -8.22 13.18 16.10
CA LEU A 240 -8.60 12.18 17.11
C LEU A 240 -10.09 12.23 17.46
N VAL A 241 -10.63 13.42 17.79
CA VAL A 241 -12.05 13.58 18.16
C VAL A 241 -12.99 13.15 17.02
N PRO A 242 -12.81 13.60 15.76
CA PRO A 242 -13.64 13.13 14.65
C PRO A 242 -13.55 11.61 14.44
N TRP A 243 -12.36 11.03 14.61
CA TRP A 243 -12.17 9.59 14.48
C TRP A 243 -12.88 8.79 15.59
N ILE A 244 -12.82 9.26 16.85
CA ILE A 244 -13.60 8.68 17.96
C ILE A 244 -15.09 8.79 17.66
N GLY A 245 -15.57 9.97 17.24
CA GLY A 245 -16.97 10.20 16.90
C GLY A 245 -17.46 9.22 15.82
N ARG A 246 -16.69 9.05 14.74
CA ARG A 246 -16.99 8.07 13.69
C ARG A 246 -17.10 6.65 14.26
N ARG A 247 -16.14 6.22 15.09
CA ARG A 247 -16.15 4.89 15.74
C ARG A 247 -17.37 4.67 16.63
N LEU A 248 -17.77 5.65 17.42
CA LEU A 248 -18.97 5.56 18.27
C LEU A 248 -20.25 5.46 17.45
N THR A 249 -20.26 6.05 16.25
CA THR A 249 -21.40 5.98 15.31
C THR A 249 -21.32 4.81 14.31
N GLY A 250 -20.32 3.93 14.44
CA GLY A 250 -20.11 2.83 13.50
C GLY A 250 -19.71 3.23 12.07
N ARG A 251 -19.40 4.51 11.83
CA ARG A 251 -19.03 5.04 10.50
C ARG A 251 -17.54 4.91 10.23
N SER A 252 -17.17 4.68 8.98
CA SER A 252 -15.79 4.72 8.47
C SER A 252 -15.57 5.90 7.51
N SER A 253 -14.33 6.36 7.38
CA SER A 253 -13.96 7.32 6.33
C SER A 253 -13.98 6.72 4.92
N GLY A 254 -14.08 5.39 4.83
CA GLY A 254 -14.23 4.66 3.57
C GLY A 254 -15.67 4.35 3.18
N ASP A 255 -16.67 4.67 4.00
CA ASP A 255 -18.06 4.33 3.72
C ASP A 255 -18.53 4.96 2.40
N GLY A 256 -19.16 4.15 1.54
CA GLY A 256 -19.62 4.58 0.22
C GLY A 256 -18.52 4.85 -0.80
N ARG A 257 -17.25 4.49 -0.51
CA ARG A 257 -16.12 4.64 -1.44
C ARG A 257 -15.77 3.31 -2.10
N ALA A 258 -15.38 3.37 -3.36
CA ALA A 258 -14.75 2.29 -4.10
C ALA A 258 -13.25 2.59 -4.28
N GLY A 259 -12.45 1.54 -4.54
CA GLY A 259 -11.05 1.70 -4.92
C GLY A 259 -10.93 2.52 -6.21
N ALA A 260 -9.80 3.20 -6.41
CA ALA A 260 -9.60 4.12 -7.53
C ALA A 260 -9.78 3.43 -8.89
N GLN A 261 -9.44 2.14 -8.98
CA GLN A 261 -9.60 1.32 -10.17
C GLN A 261 -10.69 0.24 -10.02
N PHE A 262 -11.80 0.59 -9.36
CA PHE A 262 -12.98 -0.28 -9.21
C PHE A 262 -14.27 0.43 -9.66
N SER A 263 -15.06 -0.24 -10.50
CA SER A 263 -16.40 0.23 -10.88
C SER A 263 -17.43 -0.40 -9.96
N ALA A 264 -17.97 0.38 -9.02
CA ALA A 264 -19.04 -0.06 -8.12
C ALA A 264 -20.32 -0.46 -8.87
N GLU A 265 -20.67 0.26 -9.94
CA GLU A 265 -21.82 -0.04 -10.80
C GLU A 265 -21.68 -1.41 -11.47
N GLN A 266 -20.50 -1.72 -11.99
CA GLN A 266 -20.24 -2.96 -12.72
C GLN A 266 -19.74 -4.10 -11.83
N GLY A 267 -19.51 -3.84 -10.53
CA GLY A 267 -18.94 -4.80 -9.58
C GLY A 267 -17.57 -5.35 -9.99
N ARG A 268 -16.78 -4.62 -10.79
CA ARG A 268 -15.52 -5.11 -11.34
C ARG A 268 -14.39 -4.08 -11.28
N ALA A 269 -13.18 -4.60 -11.05
CA ALA A 269 -11.96 -3.84 -11.20
C ALA A 269 -11.65 -3.55 -12.69
N PHE A 270 -10.83 -2.55 -12.95
CA PHE A 270 -10.36 -2.23 -14.29
C PHE A 270 -8.89 -1.84 -14.29
N TRP A 271 -8.23 -2.00 -15.43
CA TRP A 271 -6.83 -1.63 -15.60
C TRP A 271 -6.70 -0.16 -16.03
N ILE A 272 -5.62 0.49 -15.61
CA ILE A 272 -5.08 1.72 -16.22
C ILE A 272 -3.66 1.46 -16.73
N SER A 273 -3.22 2.25 -17.71
CA SER A 273 -1.89 2.14 -18.33
C SER A 273 -1.37 3.52 -18.72
N PRO A 274 -0.05 3.78 -18.68
CA PRO A 274 0.49 5.06 -19.11
C PRO A 274 0.17 5.34 -20.58
N THR A 275 0.08 6.62 -20.93
CA THR A 275 -0.11 7.05 -22.33
C THR A 275 1.16 6.86 -23.15
N ASP A 276 2.32 7.09 -22.51
CA ASP A 276 3.65 6.87 -23.07
C ASP A 276 4.44 5.97 -22.12
N HIS A 277 5.00 4.87 -22.63
CA HIS A 277 5.75 3.90 -21.83
C HIS A 277 7.19 4.36 -21.55
N THR A 278 7.70 5.35 -22.29
CA THR A 278 9.05 5.89 -22.12
C THR A 278 9.11 7.00 -21.07
N ASP A 279 8.03 7.76 -20.94
CA ASP A 279 7.79 8.70 -19.85
C ASP A 279 6.36 8.49 -19.31
N PRO A 280 6.17 7.55 -18.36
CA PRO A 280 4.84 7.20 -17.88
C PRO A 280 4.13 8.37 -17.18
N GLY A 281 4.85 9.40 -16.74
CA GLY A 281 4.26 10.49 -15.97
C GLY A 281 3.55 10.02 -14.69
N PRO A 282 2.72 10.88 -14.06
CA PRO A 282 1.96 10.52 -12.88
C PRO A 282 0.82 9.55 -13.22
N VAL A 283 0.54 8.59 -12.32
CA VAL A 283 -0.54 7.60 -12.50
C VAL A 283 -1.92 8.25 -12.70
N SER A 284 -2.16 9.43 -12.13
CA SER A 284 -3.42 10.16 -12.29
C SER A 284 -3.70 10.62 -13.74
N SER A 285 -2.69 10.67 -14.61
CA SER A 285 -2.86 10.96 -16.04
C SER A 285 -2.93 9.70 -16.93
N TRP A 286 -2.94 8.51 -16.33
CA TRP A 286 -2.99 7.26 -17.08
C TRP A 286 -4.41 6.98 -17.60
N ARG A 287 -4.50 6.23 -18.69
CA ARG A 287 -5.78 5.92 -19.35
C ARG A 287 -6.31 4.56 -18.90
N ARG A 288 -7.62 4.44 -18.78
CA ARG A 288 -8.30 3.15 -18.59
C ARG A 288 -8.07 2.25 -19.80
N VAL A 289 -7.74 1.00 -19.55
CA VAL A 289 -7.61 -0.05 -20.56
C VAL A 289 -8.96 -0.73 -20.73
N ALA A 290 -9.32 -1.07 -21.97
CA ALA A 290 -10.50 -1.87 -22.25
C ALA A 290 -10.38 -3.26 -21.58
N PRO A 291 -11.49 -3.92 -21.22
CA PRO A 291 -11.45 -5.34 -20.86
C PRO A 291 -10.81 -6.12 -22.01
N ALA A 292 -9.83 -6.97 -21.70
CA ALA A 292 -9.26 -7.91 -22.66
C ALA A 292 -10.33 -8.93 -23.10
#